data_AF-A0A612GMM6-F1
#
_entry.id   AF-A0A612GMM6-F1
#
_cell.length_a   1.000
_cell.length_b   1.000
_cell.length_c   1.000
_cell.angle_alpha   90.00
_cell.angle_beta   90.00
_cell.angle_gamma   90.00
#
_symmetry.space_group_name_H-M   'P 1'
#
loop_
_entity.id
_entity.type
_entity.pdbx_description
1 polymer ?
#
loop_
_entity_poly.entity_id
_entity_poly.type
_entity_poly.pdbx_seq_one_letter_code
_entity_poly.pdbx_strand_id
1 'polypeptide(L)'
;MTLPAGYYRIDPEIRALVAAMNIHGFRTYASCQGHGFPVTKLLPYIAFACPVKMAALLEQRLRQDAESAIPRLTWGWSVKGAFNSEFQLCFRLQPDAPHYWYNRYCRHSLCADFRTLISLLKSLSE
;
A
#
# COMPACT_ATOMS: atom_id res chain seq x y z
N MET A 1 19.68 8.60 -18.78
CA MET A 1 18.78 9.70 -18.42
C MET A 1 18.76 9.84 -16.91
N THR A 2 19.32 10.91 -16.38
CA THR A 2 19.32 11.23 -14.94
C THR A 2 18.02 11.98 -14.62
N LEU A 3 17.18 11.39 -13.77
CA LEU A 3 15.93 12.03 -13.33
C LEU A 3 16.25 13.29 -12.51
N PRO A 4 15.45 14.37 -12.64
CA PRO A 4 15.73 15.64 -11.99
C PRO A 4 15.63 15.54 -10.46
N ALA A 5 16.45 16.35 -9.78
CA ALA A 5 16.58 16.35 -8.33
C ALA A 5 15.27 16.80 -7.65
N GLY A 6 14.49 15.82 -7.21
CA GLY A 6 13.12 16.00 -6.70
C GLY A 6 12.27 14.75 -6.83
N TYR A 7 12.57 13.90 -7.82
CA TYR A 7 11.88 12.61 -8.07
C TYR A 7 12.11 11.54 -6.99
N TYR A 8 12.99 11.79 -6.02
CA TYR A 8 13.36 10.85 -4.94
C TYR A 8 12.69 11.15 -3.60
N ARG A 9 11.86 12.19 -3.49
CA ARG A 9 11.20 12.51 -2.21
C ARG A 9 9.94 11.68 -2.03
N ILE A 10 10.11 10.55 -1.34
CA ILE A 10 8.97 9.79 -0.82
C ILE A 10 8.26 10.62 0.24
N ASP A 11 6.96 10.77 0.04
CA ASP A 11 6.01 11.36 0.99
C ASP A 11 6.25 10.84 2.43
N PRO A 12 6.32 11.73 3.43
CA PRO A 12 6.86 11.38 4.75
C PRO A 12 6.05 10.31 5.48
N GLU A 13 4.72 10.32 5.39
CA GLU A 13 3.86 9.40 6.14
C GLU A 13 3.94 7.96 5.61
N ILE A 14 4.07 7.80 4.29
CA ILE A 14 4.12 6.48 3.65
C ILE A 14 5.53 5.91 3.53
N ARG A 15 6.56 6.75 3.78
CA ARG A 15 7.97 6.39 3.60
C ARG A 15 8.39 5.12 4.32
N ALA A 16 7.97 4.95 5.58
CA ALA A 16 8.33 3.78 6.36
C ALA A 16 7.73 2.49 5.76
N LEU A 17 6.51 2.56 5.22
CA LEU A 17 5.86 1.44 4.56
C LEU A 17 6.57 1.10 3.24
N VAL A 18 6.94 2.10 2.44
CA VAL A 18 7.72 1.90 1.21
C VAL A 18 9.06 1.23 1.53
N ALA A 19 9.77 1.69 2.56
CA ALA A 19 11.03 1.08 2.99
C ALA A 19 10.83 -0.39 3.41
N ALA A 20 9.81 -0.68 4.23
CA ALA A 20 9.48 -2.04 4.64
C ALA A 20 9.19 -2.94 3.44
N MET A 21 8.38 -2.48 2.47
CA MET A 21 8.09 -3.23 1.26
C MET A 21 9.37 -3.59 0.48
N ASN A 22 10.30 -2.65 0.29
CA ASN A 22 11.57 -2.94 -0.40
C ASN A 22 12.42 -3.96 0.36
N ILE A 23 12.51 -3.85 1.70
CA ILE A 23 13.26 -4.80 2.54
C ILE A 23 12.69 -6.22 2.38
N HIS A 24 11.36 -6.34 2.28
CA HIS A 24 10.66 -7.63 2.09
C HIS A 24 10.56 -8.08 0.62
N GLY A 25 11.35 -7.49 -0.29
CA GLY A 25 11.47 -7.97 -1.68
C GLY A 25 10.45 -7.42 -2.67
N PHE A 26 9.59 -6.48 -2.26
CA PHE A 26 8.70 -5.76 -3.17
C PHE A 26 9.43 -4.54 -3.74
N ARG A 27 9.84 -4.60 -5.02
CA ARG A 27 10.62 -3.53 -5.66
C ARG A 27 9.71 -2.35 -5.99
N THR A 28 9.67 -1.34 -5.12
CA THR A 28 8.78 -0.19 -5.32
C THR A 28 9.39 0.81 -6.31
N TYR A 29 8.57 1.40 -7.17
CA TYR A 29 9.02 2.40 -8.13
C TYR A 29 8.17 3.69 -8.13
N ALA A 30 7.00 3.68 -7.50
CA ALA A 30 6.20 4.89 -7.28
C ALA A 30 5.36 4.74 -6.01
N SER A 31 5.07 5.85 -5.34
CA SER A 31 4.16 5.88 -4.19
C SER A 31 3.53 7.26 -4.01
N CYS A 32 2.41 7.30 -3.31
CA CYS A 32 1.74 8.52 -2.86
C CYS A 32 1.10 8.24 -1.50
N GLN A 33 1.21 9.15 -0.54
CA GLN A 33 0.56 8.99 0.77
C GLN A 33 -0.94 9.33 0.77
N GLY A 34 -1.47 9.73 -0.38
CA GLY A 34 -2.82 10.27 -0.50
C GLY A 34 -2.91 11.71 0.00
N HIS A 35 -3.80 12.50 -0.60
CA HIS A 35 -3.93 13.94 -0.32
C HIS A 35 -5.37 14.44 -0.51
N GLY A 36 -5.67 15.59 0.09
CA GLY A 36 -6.98 16.24 -0.03
C GLY A 36 -8.02 15.83 1.03
N PHE A 37 -9.18 16.48 0.95
CA PHE A 37 -10.32 16.26 1.83
C PHE A 37 -11.60 16.16 1.00
N PRO A 38 -12.47 15.14 1.20
CA PRO A 38 -12.27 13.96 2.05
C PRO A 38 -11.03 13.16 1.64
N VAL A 39 -10.53 12.27 2.51
CA VAL A 39 -9.27 11.52 2.27
C VAL A 39 -9.37 10.58 1.06
N THR A 40 -10.60 10.30 0.60
CA THR A 40 -10.88 9.55 -0.62
C THR A 40 -10.65 10.34 -1.92
N LYS A 41 -10.42 11.67 -1.83
CA LYS A 41 -10.17 12.52 -3.02
C LYS A 41 -8.94 12.07 -3.80
N LEU A 42 -7.86 11.73 -3.08
CA LEU A 42 -6.68 11.08 -3.64
C LEU A 42 -6.18 10.05 -2.62
N LEU A 43 -6.45 8.78 -2.88
CA LEU A 43 -6.06 7.68 -2.00
C LEU A 43 -4.54 7.39 -2.09
N PRO A 44 -3.94 6.90 -1.01
CA PRO A 44 -2.56 6.42 -1.05
C PRO A 44 -2.41 5.23 -1.97
N TYR A 45 -1.21 5.07 -2.52
CA TYR A 45 -0.83 3.84 -3.22
C TYR A 45 0.68 3.61 -3.17
N ILE A 46 1.07 2.35 -3.35
CA ILE A 46 2.46 1.96 -3.62
C ILE A 46 2.46 1.06 -4.85
N ALA A 47 3.20 1.45 -5.89
CA ALA A 47 3.39 0.65 -7.10
C ALA A 47 4.74 -0.08 -7.03
N PHE A 48 4.72 -1.37 -7.32
CA PHE A 48 5.86 -2.26 -7.15
C PHE A 48 5.88 -3.41 -8.15
N ALA A 49 7.05 -4.03 -8.30
CA ALA A 49 7.24 -5.27 -9.02
C ALA A 49 7.70 -6.37 -8.06
N CYS A 50 7.14 -7.57 -8.20
CA CYS A 50 7.55 -8.77 -7.48
C CYS A 50 7.04 -10.03 -8.22
N PRO A 51 7.47 -11.25 -7.84
CA PRO A 51 6.85 -12.48 -8.32
C PRO A 51 5.36 -12.55 -7.94
N VAL A 52 4.52 -13.08 -8.84
CA VAL A 52 3.06 -13.23 -8.63
C VAL A 52 2.74 -13.94 -7.32
N LYS A 53 3.54 -14.96 -6.94
CA LYS A 53 3.36 -15.69 -5.69
C LYS A 53 3.45 -14.77 -4.45
N MET A 54 4.37 -13.80 -4.45
CA MET A 54 4.50 -12.84 -3.34
C MET A 54 3.34 -11.85 -3.30
N ALA A 55 2.90 -11.35 -4.47
CA ALA A 55 1.72 -10.50 -4.56
C ALA A 55 0.46 -11.24 -4.06
N ALA A 56 0.30 -12.51 -4.42
CA ALA A 56 -0.82 -13.35 -3.97
C ALA A 56 -0.80 -13.59 -2.45
N LEU A 57 0.38 -13.83 -1.85
CA LEU A 57 0.51 -13.98 -0.40
C LEU A 57 0.14 -12.69 0.34
N LEU A 58 0.59 -11.53 -0.16
CA LEU A 58 0.22 -10.24 0.41
C LEU A 58 -1.31 -10.02 0.32
N GLU A 59 -1.90 -10.23 -0.86
CA GLU A 59 -3.35 -10.12 -1.06
C GLU A 59 -4.14 -11.06 -0.16
N GLN A 60 -3.70 -12.32 -0.03
CA GLN A 60 -4.31 -13.29 0.87
C GLN A 60 -4.32 -12.78 2.31
N ARG A 61 -3.19 -12.21 2.77
CA ARG A 61 -3.08 -11.70 4.14
C ARG A 61 -3.97 -10.48 4.39
N LEU A 62 -4.06 -9.58 3.42
CA LEU A 62 -4.96 -8.42 3.49
C LEU A 62 -6.42 -8.86 3.56
N ARG A 63 -6.80 -9.84 2.74
CA ARG A 63 -8.16 -10.38 2.74
C ARG A 63 -8.50 -11.09 4.05
N GLN A 64 -7.60 -11.88 4.60
CA GLN A 64 -7.77 -12.53 5.90
C GLN A 64 -7.98 -11.50 7.03
N ASP A 65 -7.28 -10.37 7.02
CA ASP A 65 -7.50 -9.30 8.00
C ASP A 65 -8.90 -8.67 7.82
N ALA A 66 -9.26 -8.34 6.57
CA ALA A 66 -10.53 -7.71 6.24
C ALA A 66 -11.76 -8.61 6.56
N GLU A 67 -11.62 -9.93 6.41
CA GLU A 67 -12.66 -10.93 6.69
C GLU A 67 -12.67 -11.41 8.15
N SER A 68 -11.70 -10.97 8.97
CA SER A 68 -11.65 -11.36 10.38
C SER A 68 -12.76 -10.70 11.20
N ALA A 69 -13.10 -11.30 12.35
CA ALA A 69 -14.10 -10.74 13.26
C ALA A 69 -13.70 -9.35 13.80
N ILE A 70 -12.39 -9.07 13.89
CA ILE A 70 -11.84 -7.80 14.36
C ILE A 70 -10.66 -7.42 13.44
N PRO A 71 -10.93 -6.77 12.29
CA PRO A 71 -9.88 -6.33 11.38
C PRO A 71 -8.91 -5.37 12.06
N ARG A 72 -7.61 -5.53 11.80
CA ARG A 72 -6.58 -4.61 12.33
C ARG A 72 -6.44 -3.36 11.48
N LEU A 73 -6.71 -3.48 10.19
CA LEU A 73 -6.76 -2.36 9.26
C LEU A 73 -8.11 -1.65 9.39
N THR A 74 -8.09 -0.32 9.30
CA THR A 74 -9.28 0.53 9.34
C THR A 74 -9.90 0.72 7.95
N TRP A 75 -9.15 0.38 6.91
CA TRP A 75 -9.57 0.30 5.52
C TRP A 75 -9.36 -1.10 4.97
N GLY A 76 -10.20 -1.50 4.01
CA GLY A 76 -9.89 -2.61 3.14
C GLY A 76 -8.75 -2.21 2.21
N TRP A 77 -7.69 -3.01 2.16
CA TRP A 77 -6.54 -2.84 1.28
C TRP A 77 -6.45 -4.01 0.30
N SER A 78 -6.03 -3.74 -0.94
CA SER A 78 -5.85 -4.77 -1.96
C SER A 78 -4.63 -4.54 -2.84
N VAL A 79 -4.17 -5.63 -3.45
CA VAL A 79 -3.12 -5.68 -4.47
C VAL A 79 -3.77 -5.85 -5.85
N LYS A 80 -3.59 -4.85 -6.72
CA LYS A 80 -4.10 -4.87 -8.10
C LYS A 80 -2.96 -5.06 -9.08
N GLY A 81 -3.09 -6.03 -9.99
CA GLY A 81 -2.13 -6.29 -11.06
C GLY A 81 -2.47 -5.51 -12.34
N ALA A 82 -1.47 -4.95 -13.00
CA ALA A 82 -1.60 -4.32 -14.31
C ALA A 82 -0.28 -4.44 -15.10
N PHE A 83 -0.36 -4.47 -16.42
CA PHE A 83 0.83 -4.39 -17.27
C PHE A 83 1.26 -2.92 -17.42
N ASN A 84 2.56 -2.66 -17.32
CA ASN A 84 3.13 -1.35 -17.64
C ASN A 84 3.31 -1.18 -19.16
N SER A 85 3.85 -0.04 -19.59
CA SER A 85 4.13 0.26 -21.01
C SER A 85 5.16 -0.67 -21.67
N GLU A 86 5.92 -1.42 -20.88
CA GLU A 86 6.90 -2.41 -21.33
C GLU A 86 6.32 -3.84 -21.29
N PHE A 87 5.01 -3.98 -21.12
CA PHE A 87 4.30 -5.27 -21.01
C PHE A 87 4.78 -6.15 -19.85
N GLN A 88 5.34 -5.54 -18.80
CA GLN A 88 5.71 -6.23 -17.58
C GLN A 88 4.57 -6.16 -16.56
N LEU A 89 4.23 -7.29 -15.95
CA LEU A 89 3.24 -7.34 -14.88
C LEU A 89 3.78 -6.61 -13.64
N CYS A 90 3.07 -5.58 -13.23
CA CYS A 90 3.33 -4.80 -12.03
C CYS A 90 2.11 -4.84 -11.11
N PHE A 91 2.33 -4.45 -9.85
CA PHE A 91 1.31 -4.46 -8.82
C PHE A 91 1.17 -3.10 -8.16
N ARG A 92 -0.02 -2.84 -7.63
CA ARG A 92 -0.32 -1.65 -6.83
C ARG A 92 -1.04 -2.06 -5.56
N LEU A 93 -0.49 -1.67 -4.42
CA LEU A 93 -1.15 -1.74 -3.12
C LEU A 93 -1.89 -0.43 -2.89
N GLN A 94 -3.19 -0.49 -2.64
CA GLN A 94 -4.02 0.68 -2.38
C GLN A 94 -5.23 0.32 -1.50
N PRO A 95 -5.80 1.27 -0.75
CA PRO A 95 -7.06 1.06 -0.07
C PRO A 95 -8.21 1.06 -1.09
N ASP A 96 -9.25 0.27 -0.82
CA ASP A 96 -10.49 0.24 -1.61
C ASP A 96 -11.59 1.05 -0.93
N ALA A 97 -11.93 0.73 0.32
CA ALA A 97 -12.98 1.40 1.07
C ALA A 97 -12.71 1.34 2.59
N PRO A 98 -13.17 2.33 3.37
CA PRO A 98 -13.04 2.26 4.82
C PRO A 98 -14.04 1.25 5.40
N HIS A 99 -13.66 0.52 6.45
CA HIS A 99 -14.58 -0.35 7.17
C HIS A 99 -15.69 0.44 7.86
N TYR A 100 -15.37 1.63 8.37
CA TYR A 100 -16.34 2.58 8.93
C TYR A 100 -16.44 3.82 8.06
N TRP A 101 -17.67 4.18 7.67
CA TRP A 101 -17.91 5.25 6.69
C TRP A 101 -17.23 6.58 7.03
N TYR A 102 -17.14 6.94 8.32
CA TYR A 102 -16.56 8.19 8.80
C TYR A 102 -15.04 8.28 8.62
N ASN A 103 -14.33 7.15 8.46
CA ASN A 103 -12.89 7.15 8.23
C ASN A 103 -12.50 7.88 6.93
N ARG A 104 -13.45 8.05 5.99
CA ARG A 104 -13.25 8.89 4.78
C ARG A 104 -12.91 10.35 5.07
N TYR A 105 -13.10 10.82 6.30
CA TYR A 105 -12.73 12.17 6.74
C TYR A 105 -11.54 12.18 7.71
N CYS A 106 -11.03 11.01 8.11
CA CYS A 106 -9.98 10.86 9.10
C CYS A 106 -8.68 10.40 8.45
N ARG A 107 -7.78 11.34 8.16
CA ARG A 107 -6.46 11.00 7.60
C ARG A 107 -5.65 10.08 8.51
N HIS A 108 -5.83 10.23 9.82
CA HIS A 108 -5.13 9.44 10.82
C HIS A 108 -5.43 7.93 10.71
N SER A 109 -6.60 7.54 10.16
CA SER A 109 -6.94 6.15 9.91
C SER A 109 -5.99 5.50 8.87
N LEU A 110 -5.72 6.18 7.76
CA LEU A 110 -4.73 5.72 6.76
C LEU A 110 -3.30 5.69 7.32
N CYS A 111 -2.90 6.70 8.10
CA CYS A 111 -1.59 6.70 8.75
C CYS A 111 -1.42 5.54 9.74
N ALA A 112 -2.49 5.16 10.45
CA ALA A 112 -2.49 3.99 11.33
C ALA A 112 -2.35 2.70 10.51
N ASP A 113 -3.09 2.58 9.40
CA ASP A 113 -3.00 1.44 8.50
C ASP A 113 -1.59 1.27 7.94
N PHE A 114 -0.86 2.34 7.61
CA PHE A 114 0.54 2.23 7.15
C PHE A 114 1.41 1.49 8.18
N ARG A 115 1.22 1.77 9.47
CA ARG A 115 1.96 1.09 10.56
C ARG A 115 1.54 -0.37 10.69
N THR A 116 0.24 -0.64 10.60
CA THR A 116 -0.30 -2.01 10.63
C THR A 116 0.19 -2.84 9.45
N LEU A 117 0.23 -2.27 8.24
CA LEU A 117 0.77 -2.91 7.04
C LEU A 117 2.25 -3.26 7.21
N ILE A 118 3.07 -2.40 7.81
CA ILE A 118 4.46 -2.73 8.15
C ILE A 118 4.53 -3.96 9.07
N SER A 119 3.65 -4.03 10.08
CA SER A 119 3.57 -5.22 10.96
C SER A 119 3.13 -6.47 10.21
N LEU A 120 2.20 -6.38 9.26
CA LEU A 120 1.76 -7.50 8.45
C LEU A 120 2.88 -8.01 7.52
N LEU A 121 3.66 -7.11 6.90
CA LEU A 121 4.79 -7.47 6.05
C LEU A 121 5.84 -8.29 6.81
N LYS A 122 6.11 -7.93 8.07
CA LYS A 122 7.05 -8.69 8.92
C LYS A 122 6.62 -10.14 9.15
N SER A 123 5.32 -10.39 9.27
CA SER A 123 4.78 -11.75 9.40
C SER A 123 4.77 -12.58 8.11
N LEU A 124 5.10 -11.99 6.96
CA LEU A 124 5.21 -12.73 5.68
C LEU A 124 6.59 -13.36 5.48
N SER A 125 7.59 -12.94 6.25
CA SER A 125 8.97 -13.45 6.18
C SER A 125 9.28 -14.54 7.21
N GLU A 126 8.33 -14.85 8.09
CA GLU A 126 8.37 -15.97 9.05
C GLU A 126 7.69 -17.21 8.44
#